data_AF-A0ABD3UYY5-F1
#
_entry.id   AF-A0ABD3UYY5-F1
#
_cell.length_a   1.000
_cell.length_b   1.000
_cell.length_c   1.000
_cell.angle_alpha   90.00
_cell.angle_beta   90.00
_cell.angle_gamma   90.00
#
_symmetry.space_group_name_H-M   'P 1'
#
loop_
_entity.id
_entity.type
_entity.pdbx_description
1 polymer ?
#
loop_
_entity_poly.entity_id
_entity_poly.type
_entity_poly.pdbx_seq_one_letter_code
_entity_poly.pdbx_strand_id
1 'polypeptide(L)'
;MDLLLAALFCTSIVGLSTAKPTVNCSSTFPSTKLSPNYNETIAHAIHSMTVEGLKLFNIKASEINFVPTVNQDVFSDKPVLEHAPKDGFGNDFHTSTMNVIDRILSTLGNSKDGLGPHWSAIERVAHVFHMQDLWERIKATEWPNVLKTPPSDEVCTCLSSVDFNGIKDAVGWVANHYKTGTPITLLNRPIPKLTDATAWSVWKNRLLHYYTPEAMRDAANYLYCVSKFW
;
A
#
# COMPACT_ATOMS: atom_id res chain seq x y z
N MET A 1 -12.82 -14.56 66.66
CA MET A 1 -13.25 -13.46 65.78
C MET A 1 -11.98 -12.80 65.32
N ASP A 2 -11.44 -13.39 64.26
CA ASP A 2 -10.12 -13.16 63.70
C ASP A 2 -10.05 -11.86 62.93
N LEU A 3 -8.95 -11.11 63.09
CA LEU A 3 -8.59 -9.98 62.24
C LEU A 3 -7.18 -10.23 61.70
N LEU A 4 -7.14 -10.92 60.55
CA LEU A 4 -5.98 -11.04 59.68
C LEU A 4 -5.82 -9.72 58.90
N LEU A 5 -4.74 -8.98 59.16
CA LEU A 5 -4.24 -7.96 58.24
C LEU A 5 -3.51 -8.67 57.09
N ALA A 6 -4.13 -8.71 55.91
CA ALA A 6 -3.45 -9.06 54.66
C ALA A 6 -2.85 -7.79 54.04
N ALA A 7 -1.52 -7.72 54.00
CA ALA A 7 -0.79 -6.70 53.26
C ALA A 7 -0.87 -7.00 51.76
N LEU A 8 -1.57 -6.15 51.00
CA LEU A 8 -1.53 -6.17 49.53
C LEU A 8 -0.17 -5.64 49.06
N PHE A 9 0.69 -6.53 48.56
CA PHE A 9 1.84 -6.14 47.74
C PHE A 9 1.35 -5.76 46.34
N CYS A 10 1.28 -4.45 46.07
CA CYS A 10 1.13 -3.93 44.71
C CYS A 10 2.48 -4.08 43.99
N THR A 11 2.71 -5.20 43.31
CA THR A 11 3.81 -5.33 42.36
C THR A 11 3.46 -4.59 41.08
N SER A 12 4.00 -3.39 40.94
CA SER A 12 3.95 -2.62 39.69
C SER A 12 4.76 -3.37 38.64
N ILE A 13 4.08 -4.01 37.68
CA ILE A 13 4.72 -4.51 36.47
C ILE A 13 5.13 -3.27 35.66
N VAL A 14 6.39 -2.86 35.81
CA VAL A 14 7.01 -1.90 34.90
C VAL A 14 7.11 -2.61 33.55
N GLY A 15 6.16 -2.33 32.66
CA GLY A 15 6.26 -2.72 31.28
C GLY A 15 7.49 -2.06 30.67
N LEU A 16 8.58 -2.81 30.54
CA LEU A 16 9.68 -2.40 29.69
C LEU A 16 9.11 -2.28 28.27
N SER A 17 8.92 -1.05 27.80
CA SER A 17 8.75 -0.79 26.38
C SER A 17 10.09 -1.12 25.74
N THR A 18 10.24 -2.34 25.23
CA THR A 18 11.33 -2.66 24.33
C THR A 18 11.11 -1.82 23.08
N ALA A 19 11.90 -0.75 22.95
CA ALA A 19 11.95 0.01 21.71
C ALA A 19 12.18 -0.99 20.56
N LYS A 20 11.36 -0.94 19.51
CA LYS A 20 11.60 -1.73 18.29
C LYS A 20 13.06 -1.49 17.87
N PRO A 21 13.88 -2.53 17.68
CA PRO A 21 15.26 -2.36 17.24
C PRO A 21 15.27 -1.49 15.98
N THR A 22 16.00 -0.37 16.02
CA THR A 22 16.22 0.46 14.85
C THR A 22 17.10 -0.32 13.88
N VAL A 23 16.51 -0.84 12.80
CA VAL A 23 17.27 -1.53 11.75
C VAL A 23 18.03 -0.48 10.96
N ASN A 24 19.36 -0.49 11.02
CA ASN A 24 20.18 0.41 10.22
C ASN A 24 20.31 -0.14 8.78
N CYS A 25 19.50 0.39 7.87
CA CYS A 25 19.45 -0.02 6.47
C CYS A 25 20.35 0.77 5.53
N SER A 26 21.09 1.77 6.04
CA SER A 26 21.87 2.69 5.21
C SER A 26 23.01 2.01 4.46
N SER A 27 23.52 0.90 5.00
CA SER A 27 24.58 0.09 4.37
C SER A 27 24.04 -1.05 3.48
N THR A 28 22.77 -1.42 3.64
CA THR A 28 22.15 -2.55 2.92
C THR A 28 21.70 -2.16 1.52
N PHE A 29 21.06 -1.00 1.36
CA PHE A 29 20.50 -0.57 0.06
C PHE A 29 21.50 -0.24 -1.05
N PRO A 30 22.72 0.27 -0.79
CA PRO A 30 23.72 0.45 -1.85
C PRO A 30 24.16 -0.85 -2.53
N SER A 31 23.97 -1.99 -1.86
CA SER A 31 24.29 -3.33 -2.39
C SER A 31 23.14 -3.99 -3.17
N THR A 32 21.95 -3.37 -3.16
CA THR A 32 20.77 -3.87 -3.86
C THR A 32 20.59 -3.20 -5.22
N LYS A 33 19.86 -3.86 -6.12
CA LYS A 33 19.44 -3.27 -7.41
C LYS A 33 18.18 -2.39 -7.27
N LEU A 34 17.94 -1.85 -6.07
CA LEU A 34 16.83 -0.92 -5.82
C LEU A 34 17.12 0.42 -6.49
N SER A 35 16.09 1.08 -6.98
CA SER A 35 16.25 2.44 -7.52
C SER A 35 16.51 3.46 -6.41
N PRO A 36 17.12 4.63 -6.73
CA PRO A 36 17.26 5.72 -5.77
C PRO A 36 15.95 6.21 -5.16
N ASN A 37 14.82 6.01 -5.85
CA ASN A 37 13.48 6.41 -5.43
C ASN A 37 12.61 5.20 -5.03
N TYR A 38 13.22 4.10 -4.57
CA TYR A 38 12.50 2.85 -4.27
C TYR A 38 11.31 3.06 -3.34
N ASN A 39 11.42 3.98 -2.37
CA ASN A 39 10.37 4.27 -1.41
C ASN A 39 9.12 4.82 -2.10
N GLU A 40 9.30 5.70 -3.09
CA GLU A 40 8.22 6.27 -3.89
C GLU A 40 7.61 5.23 -4.83
N THR A 41 8.43 4.44 -5.53
CA THR A 41 7.96 3.42 -6.48
C THR A 41 7.21 2.30 -5.76
N ILE A 42 7.68 1.87 -4.59
CA ILE A 42 6.98 0.91 -3.73
C ILE A 42 5.70 1.52 -3.17
N ALA A 43 5.74 2.75 -2.63
CA ALA A 43 4.54 3.42 -2.13
C ALA A 43 3.46 3.53 -3.20
N HIS A 44 3.82 3.85 -4.45
CA HIS A 44 2.88 3.86 -5.57
C HIS A 44 2.25 2.47 -5.83
N ALA A 45 3.02 1.38 -5.68
CA ALA A 45 2.49 0.04 -5.89
C ALA A 45 1.53 -0.37 -4.76
N ILE A 46 1.69 0.15 -3.55
CA ILE A 46 0.97 -0.33 -2.36
C ILE A 46 -0.03 0.65 -1.76
N HIS A 47 -0.14 1.89 -2.23
CA HIS A 47 -1.02 2.91 -1.62
C HIS A 47 -2.51 2.55 -1.66
N SER A 48 -2.91 1.59 -2.49
CA SER A 48 -4.26 1.00 -2.50
C SER A 48 -4.22 -0.51 -2.48
N MET A 49 -3.19 -1.08 -1.84
CA MET A 49 -3.05 -2.52 -1.70
C MET A 49 -4.18 -3.11 -0.86
N THR A 50 -4.62 -4.29 -1.27
CA THR A 50 -5.68 -5.07 -0.63
C THR A 50 -5.22 -6.51 -0.46
N VAL A 51 -5.90 -7.30 0.37
CA VAL A 51 -5.60 -8.73 0.53
C VAL A 51 -5.71 -9.48 -0.80
N GLU A 52 -6.70 -9.14 -1.63
CA GLU A 52 -6.93 -9.68 -2.96
C GLU A 52 -5.76 -9.39 -3.89
N GLY A 53 -5.22 -8.16 -3.87
CA GLY A 53 -3.99 -7.81 -4.60
C GLY A 53 -2.78 -8.60 -4.09
N LEU A 54 -2.60 -8.74 -2.77
CA LEU A 54 -1.52 -9.53 -2.19
C LEU A 54 -1.58 -11.02 -2.56
N LYS A 55 -2.79 -11.57 -2.75
CA LYS A 55 -3.00 -12.97 -3.15
C LYS A 55 -2.43 -13.29 -4.55
N LEU A 56 -2.24 -12.29 -5.41
CA LEU A 56 -1.51 -12.47 -6.68
C LEU A 56 -0.05 -12.93 -6.44
N PHE A 57 0.55 -12.48 -5.35
CA PHE A 57 1.95 -12.75 -5.01
C PHE A 57 2.10 -13.95 -4.09
N ASN A 58 1.23 -14.07 -3.09
CA ASN A 58 1.15 -15.22 -2.18
C ASN A 58 -0.31 -15.49 -1.80
N ILE A 59 -0.85 -16.64 -2.22
CA ILE A 59 -2.25 -17.02 -2.03
C ILE A 59 -2.69 -17.10 -0.56
N LYS A 60 -1.74 -17.21 0.38
CA LYS A 60 -2.01 -17.25 1.83
C LYS A 60 -2.22 -15.87 2.45
N ALA A 61 -2.05 -14.79 1.68
CA ALA A 61 -2.26 -13.43 2.19
C ALA A 61 -3.64 -13.28 2.86
N SER A 62 -3.62 -12.62 4.02
CA SER A 62 -4.78 -12.36 4.85
C SER A 62 -4.74 -10.92 5.37
N GLU A 63 -5.76 -10.50 6.11
CA GLU A 63 -5.78 -9.18 6.78
C GLU A 63 -4.68 -9.03 7.83
N ILE A 64 -4.11 -10.14 8.29
CA ILE A 64 -2.85 -10.16 9.06
C ILE A 64 -1.70 -10.05 8.06
N ASN A 65 -1.51 -8.85 7.53
CA ASN A 65 -0.36 -8.47 6.71
C ASN A 65 0.25 -7.17 7.25
N PHE A 66 1.48 -6.86 6.87
CA PHE A 66 2.21 -5.68 7.37
C PHE A 66 2.50 -4.68 6.24
N VAL A 67 1.60 -4.62 5.25
CA VAL A 67 1.75 -3.75 4.09
C VAL A 67 1.00 -2.45 4.35
N PRO A 68 1.68 -1.31 4.52
CA PRO A 68 1.01 -0.05 4.74
C PRO A 68 0.28 0.37 3.47
N THR A 69 -0.92 0.90 3.64
CA THR A 69 -1.77 1.37 2.53
C THR A 69 -2.55 2.60 2.97
N VAL A 70 -3.10 3.36 2.02
CA VAL A 70 -3.93 4.50 2.35
C VAL A 70 -5.22 4.03 3.01
N ASN A 71 -5.61 4.69 4.10
CA ASN A 71 -6.87 4.43 4.76
C ASN A 71 -8.03 4.86 3.84
N GLN A 72 -9.05 4.00 3.70
CA GLN A 72 -10.25 4.33 2.94
C GLN A 72 -10.93 5.59 3.48
N ASP A 73 -10.88 5.81 4.80
CA ASP A 73 -11.23 7.10 5.40
C ASP A 73 -10.02 8.04 5.41
N VAL A 74 -9.78 8.72 4.28
CA VAL A 74 -8.60 9.59 4.12
C VAL A 74 -8.58 10.77 5.11
N PHE A 75 -9.71 11.13 5.72
CA PHE A 75 -9.81 12.20 6.72
C PHE A 75 -9.66 11.73 8.16
N SER A 76 -9.47 10.43 8.38
CA SER A 76 -9.10 9.85 9.67
C SER A 76 -7.81 10.46 10.23
N ASP A 77 -7.70 10.48 11.57
CA ASP A 77 -6.46 10.79 12.28
C ASP A 77 -5.32 9.81 11.94
N LYS A 78 -5.65 8.66 11.35
CA LYS A 78 -4.74 7.65 10.82
C LYS A 78 -4.94 7.49 9.31
N PRO A 79 -4.33 8.37 8.48
CA PRO A 79 -4.50 8.33 7.02
C PRO A 79 -3.78 7.16 6.34
N VAL A 80 -2.90 6.46 7.05
CA VAL A 80 -2.20 5.24 6.61
C VAL A 80 -2.56 4.10 7.55
N LEU A 81 -2.98 2.97 7.00
CA LEU A 81 -3.17 1.73 7.73
C LEU A 81 -1.83 0.98 7.83
N GLU A 82 -1.65 0.20 8.90
CA GLU A 82 -0.47 -0.66 9.08
C GLU A 82 -0.54 -1.96 8.24
N HIS A 83 -1.72 -2.23 7.67
CA HIS A 83 -2.02 -3.44 6.91
C HIS A 83 -2.97 -3.12 5.75
N ALA A 84 -2.83 -3.88 4.66
CA ALA A 84 -3.76 -3.89 3.55
C ALA A 84 -5.08 -4.54 4.00
N PRO A 85 -6.23 -3.84 3.90
CA PRO A 85 -7.51 -4.42 4.25
C PRO A 85 -7.95 -5.43 3.19
N LYS A 86 -8.91 -6.27 3.54
CA LYS A 86 -9.65 -7.04 2.54
C LYS A 86 -10.48 -6.11 1.67
N ASP A 87 -10.52 -6.37 0.37
CA ASP A 87 -11.47 -5.70 -0.50
C ASP A 87 -12.90 -6.08 -0.09
N GLY A 88 -13.73 -5.04 0.08
CA GLY A 88 -15.16 -5.19 0.31
C GLY A 88 -15.95 -5.45 -0.98
N PHE A 89 -15.36 -6.12 -1.98
CA PHE A 89 -16.07 -6.46 -3.21
C PHE A 89 -17.20 -7.45 -2.90
N GLY A 90 -18.40 -7.14 -3.39
CA GLY A 90 -19.55 -8.04 -3.29
C GLY A 90 -19.37 -9.32 -4.09
N ASN A 91 -20.33 -10.22 -3.97
CA ASN A 91 -20.43 -11.45 -4.75
C ASN A 91 -21.76 -11.56 -5.50
N ASP A 92 -22.48 -10.44 -5.65
CA ASP A 92 -23.78 -10.36 -6.30
C ASP A 92 -23.67 -10.58 -7.81
N PHE A 93 -22.64 -10.01 -8.45
CA PHE A 93 -22.34 -10.24 -9.85
C PHE A 93 -21.45 -11.47 -10.04
N HIS A 94 -21.63 -12.17 -11.16
CA HIS A 94 -20.81 -13.33 -11.49
C HIS A 94 -19.34 -12.98 -11.78
N THR A 95 -19.09 -11.83 -12.41
CA THR A 95 -17.72 -11.41 -12.77
C THR A 95 -17.13 -10.51 -11.69
N SER A 96 -15.86 -10.74 -11.36
CA SER A 96 -15.11 -9.89 -10.41
C SER A 96 -15.11 -8.42 -10.85
N THR A 97 -14.98 -8.16 -12.15
CA THR A 97 -15.03 -6.81 -12.73
C THR A 97 -16.33 -6.07 -12.39
N MET A 98 -17.49 -6.74 -12.46
CA MET A 98 -18.76 -6.11 -12.11
C MET A 98 -18.90 -5.88 -10.60
N ASN A 99 -18.38 -6.78 -9.76
CA ASN A 99 -18.34 -6.55 -8.30
C ASN A 99 -17.40 -5.39 -7.92
N VAL A 100 -16.31 -5.18 -8.66
CA VAL A 100 -15.43 -4.01 -8.51
C VAL A 100 -16.18 -2.73 -8.88
N ILE A 101 -16.85 -2.71 -10.04
CA ILE A 101 -17.65 -1.56 -10.48
C ILE A 101 -18.76 -1.26 -9.46
N ASP A 102 -19.48 -2.28 -9.00
CA ASP A 102 -20.53 -2.14 -7.98
C ASP A 102 -20.00 -1.52 -6.68
N ARG A 103 -18.85 -1.97 -6.18
CA ARG A 103 -18.19 -1.37 -5.02
C ARG A 103 -17.83 0.10 -5.22
N ILE A 104 -17.36 0.46 -6.41
CA ILE A 104 -17.01 1.86 -6.73
C ILE A 104 -18.28 2.71 -6.77
N LEU A 105 -19.32 2.25 -7.47
CA LEU A 105 -20.54 3.01 -7.67
C LEU A 105 -21.38 3.13 -6.39
N SER A 106 -21.40 2.10 -5.55
CA SER A 106 -22.09 2.10 -4.25
C SER A 106 -21.43 3.00 -3.20
N THR A 107 -20.17 3.40 -3.41
CA THR A 107 -19.45 4.32 -2.52
C THR A 107 -19.39 5.76 -3.06
N LEU A 108 -19.97 6.06 -4.22
CA LEU A 108 -20.01 7.43 -4.73
C LEU A 108 -20.76 8.36 -3.77
N GLY A 109 -20.16 9.52 -3.47
CA GLY A 109 -20.69 10.48 -2.50
C GLY A 109 -20.41 10.11 -1.03
N ASN A 110 -19.95 8.88 -0.77
CA ASN A 110 -19.35 8.49 0.50
C ASN A 110 -17.83 8.72 0.38
N SER A 111 -17.29 9.69 1.11
CA SER A 111 -15.87 10.08 1.04
C SER A 111 -14.89 9.05 1.63
N LYS A 112 -15.34 7.83 1.92
CA LYS A 112 -14.57 6.74 2.55
C LYS A 112 -14.17 5.65 1.55
N ASP A 113 -13.59 6.06 0.44
CA ASP A 113 -13.16 5.21 -0.68
C ASP A 113 -11.63 5.21 -0.91
N GLY A 114 -10.87 5.93 -0.08
CA GLY A 114 -9.42 6.04 -0.18
C GLY A 114 -8.92 7.06 -1.20
N LEU A 115 -9.80 7.81 -1.87
CA LEU A 115 -9.43 8.76 -2.94
C LEU A 115 -9.87 10.20 -2.64
N GLY A 116 -10.87 10.38 -1.79
CA GLY A 116 -11.32 11.69 -1.34
C GLY A 116 -12.35 12.35 -2.27
N PRO A 117 -12.89 13.53 -1.89
CA PRO A 117 -14.09 14.10 -2.51
C PRO A 117 -13.85 14.67 -3.91
N HIS A 118 -12.59 14.91 -4.27
CA HIS A 118 -12.25 15.58 -5.52
C HIS A 118 -12.30 14.65 -6.73
N TRP A 119 -12.30 13.33 -6.55
CA TRP A 119 -12.35 12.39 -7.67
C TRP A 119 -13.75 12.34 -8.29
N SER A 120 -13.85 12.08 -9.58
CA SER A 120 -15.11 11.72 -10.25
C SER A 120 -15.34 10.21 -10.21
N ALA A 121 -16.51 9.75 -10.63
CA ALA A 121 -16.81 8.31 -10.73
C ALA A 121 -15.86 7.59 -11.71
N ILE A 122 -15.61 8.19 -12.87
CA ILE A 122 -14.75 7.58 -13.90
C ILE A 122 -13.28 7.58 -13.49
N GLU A 123 -12.84 8.59 -12.73
CA GLU A 123 -11.47 8.67 -12.20
C GLU A 123 -11.22 7.55 -11.18
N ARG A 124 -12.21 7.22 -10.34
CA ARG A 124 -12.14 6.08 -9.41
C ARG A 124 -12.04 4.75 -10.15
N VAL A 125 -12.87 4.56 -11.19
CA VAL A 125 -12.82 3.38 -12.05
C VAL A 125 -11.43 3.23 -12.65
N ALA A 126 -10.89 4.31 -13.26
CA ALA A 126 -9.57 4.29 -13.86
C ALA A 126 -8.46 3.97 -12.84
N HIS A 127 -8.55 4.50 -11.62
CA HIS A 127 -7.58 4.25 -10.57
C HIS A 127 -7.60 2.80 -10.06
N VAL A 128 -8.76 2.24 -9.75
CA VAL A 128 -8.85 0.86 -9.25
C VAL A 128 -8.31 -0.14 -10.29
N PHE A 129 -8.68 0.03 -11.56
CA PHE A 129 -8.17 -0.84 -12.61
C PHE A 129 -6.69 -0.59 -12.94
N HIS A 130 -6.18 0.63 -12.76
CA HIS A 130 -4.73 0.91 -12.84
C HIS A 130 -3.95 0.13 -11.79
N MET A 131 -4.42 0.12 -10.54
CA MET A 131 -3.74 -0.62 -9.46
C MET A 131 -3.72 -2.11 -9.75
N GLN A 132 -4.85 -2.68 -10.21
CA GLN A 132 -4.93 -4.09 -10.58
C GLN A 132 -4.00 -4.44 -11.76
N ASP A 133 -3.99 -3.62 -12.83
CA ASP A 133 -3.10 -3.81 -13.98
C ASP A 133 -1.62 -3.70 -13.59
N LEU A 134 -1.28 -2.74 -12.72
CA LEU A 134 0.08 -2.59 -12.19
C LEU A 134 0.54 -3.85 -11.46
N TRP A 135 -0.30 -4.42 -10.57
CA TRP A 135 0.04 -5.63 -9.82
C TRP A 135 0.21 -6.85 -10.72
N GLU A 136 -0.72 -7.06 -11.66
CA GLU A 136 -0.61 -8.12 -12.68
C GLU A 136 0.67 -7.96 -13.51
N ARG A 137 1.02 -6.73 -13.88
CA ARG A 137 2.23 -6.46 -14.64
C ARG A 137 3.50 -6.71 -13.83
N ILE A 138 3.56 -6.31 -12.56
CA ILE A 138 4.66 -6.66 -11.64
C ILE A 138 4.79 -8.19 -11.54
N LYS A 139 3.66 -8.88 -11.37
CA LYS A 139 3.60 -10.34 -11.27
C LYS A 139 4.09 -11.04 -12.54
N ALA A 140 3.75 -10.52 -13.72
CA ALA A 140 4.13 -11.12 -14.99
C ALA A 140 5.60 -10.86 -15.37
N THR A 141 6.16 -9.71 -14.97
CA THR A 141 7.45 -9.23 -15.49
C THR A 141 8.62 -9.38 -14.52
N GLU A 142 8.50 -8.90 -13.28
CA GLU A 142 9.61 -8.83 -12.34
C GLU A 142 9.55 -9.90 -11.25
N TRP A 143 8.35 -10.39 -10.91
CA TRP A 143 8.20 -11.47 -9.93
C TRP A 143 8.99 -12.74 -10.28
N PRO A 144 9.04 -13.23 -11.54
CA PRO A 144 9.86 -14.38 -11.89
C PRO A 144 11.36 -14.14 -11.64
N ASN A 145 11.85 -12.91 -11.85
CA ASN A 145 13.24 -12.54 -11.60
C ASN A 145 13.55 -12.59 -10.10
N VAL A 146 12.65 -12.04 -9.28
CA VAL A 146 12.77 -12.07 -7.81
C VAL A 146 12.71 -13.50 -7.27
N LEU A 147 11.88 -14.38 -7.82
CA LEU A 147 11.87 -15.79 -7.41
C LEU A 147 13.17 -16.52 -7.77
N LYS A 148 13.79 -16.19 -8.91
CA LYS A 148 15.06 -16.77 -9.35
C LYS A 148 16.26 -16.24 -8.55
N THR A 149 16.20 -14.98 -8.12
CA THR A 149 17.27 -14.32 -7.37
C THR A 149 16.64 -13.47 -6.26
N PRO A 150 16.22 -14.11 -5.17
CA PRO A 150 15.50 -13.41 -4.10
C PRO A 150 16.41 -12.42 -3.36
N PRO A 151 15.85 -11.31 -2.85
CA PRO A 151 16.54 -10.48 -1.87
C PRO A 151 17.05 -11.30 -0.69
N SER A 152 18.23 -10.95 -0.18
CA SER A 152 18.75 -11.53 1.06
C SER A 152 17.83 -11.19 2.24
N ASP A 153 17.97 -11.93 3.33
CA ASP A 153 17.15 -11.70 4.52
C ASP A 153 17.45 -10.34 5.17
N GLU A 154 18.67 -9.82 5.05
CA GLU A 154 19.04 -8.47 5.48
C GLU A 154 18.29 -7.41 4.67
N VAL A 155 18.24 -7.59 3.34
CA VAL A 155 17.47 -6.70 2.45
C VAL A 155 15.99 -6.76 2.79
N CYS A 156 15.46 -7.96 3.02
CA CYS A 156 14.06 -8.11 3.39
C CYS A 156 13.72 -7.51 4.74
N THR A 157 14.57 -7.67 5.75
CA THR A 157 14.43 -7.03 7.05
C THR A 157 14.35 -5.52 6.90
N CYS A 158 15.15 -4.96 6.00
CA CYS A 158 15.14 -3.54 5.69
C CYS A 158 13.89 -3.08 4.94
N LEU A 159 13.47 -3.80 3.91
CA LEU A 159 12.27 -3.46 3.12
C LEU A 159 10.98 -3.59 3.94
N SER A 160 10.88 -4.59 4.83
CA SER A 160 9.71 -4.76 5.70
C SER A 160 9.67 -3.78 6.89
N SER A 161 10.80 -3.15 7.24
CA SER A 161 10.89 -2.14 8.30
C SER A 161 10.43 -0.76 7.80
N VAL A 162 9.17 -0.68 7.37
CA VAL A 162 8.59 0.49 6.67
C VAL A 162 8.59 1.79 7.46
N ASP A 163 8.65 1.70 8.80
CA ASP A 163 8.78 2.85 9.70
C ASP A 163 10.15 3.55 9.61
N PHE A 164 11.17 2.91 9.01
CA PHE A 164 12.56 3.40 9.02
C PHE A 164 13.20 3.52 7.63
N ASN A 165 12.45 3.24 6.56
CA ASN A 165 12.98 3.20 5.19
C ASN A 165 12.25 4.16 4.23
N GLY A 166 11.36 5.03 4.75
CA GLY A 166 10.65 6.05 3.99
C GLY A 166 9.47 5.55 3.14
N ILE A 167 9.20 4.23 3.08
CA ILE A 167 8.06 3.69 2.33
C ILE A 167 6.74 4.15 2.94
N LYS A 168 6.58 4.02 4.26
CA LYS A 168 5.35 4.42 4.95
C LYS A 168 5.10 5.93 4.87
N ASP A 169 6.16 6.73 4.98
CA ASP A 169 6.08 8.18 4.80
C ASP A 169 5.64 8.55 3.39
N ALA A 170 6.14 7.84 2.36
CA ALA A 170 5.71 8.02 0.99
C ALA A 170 4.24 7.62 0.77
N VAL A 171 3.73 6.56 1.41
CA VAL A 171 2.29 6.24 1.42
C VAL A 171 1.49 7.34 2.11
N GLY A 172 1.99 7.89 3.22
CA GLY A 172 1.37 9.03 3.92
C GLY A 172 1.34 10.30 3.06
N TRP A 173 2.38 10.53 2.27
CA TRP A 173 2.42 11.61 1.29
C TRP A 173 1.33 11.44 0.22
N VAL A 174 1.09 10.21 -0.27
CA VAL A 174 -0.03 9.91 -1.19
C VAL A 174 -1.38 10.19 -0.53
N ALA A 175 -1.60 9.70 0.71
CA ALA A 175 -2.84 9.92 1.45
C ALA A 175 -3.16 11.41 1.64
N ASN A 176 -2.15 12.22 1.95
CA ASN A 176 -2.32 13.67 2.10
C ASN A 176 -2.68 14.35 0.77
N HIS A 177 -2.14 13.86 -0.35
CA HIS A 177 -2.51 14.41 -1.66
C HIS A 177 -3.98 14.11 -2.03
N TYR A 178 -4.50 12.93 -1.66
CA TYR A 178 -5.92 12.60 -1.87
C TYR A 178 -6.89 13.53 -1.12
N LYS A 179 -6.45 14.18 -0.02
CA LYS A 179 -7.26 15.17 0.69
C LYS A 179 -7.43 16.48 -0.09
N THR A 180 -6.39 16.89 -0.83
CA THR A 180 -6.30 18.24 -1.41
C THR A 180 -6.55 18.29 -2.91
N GLY A 181 -6.66 17.14 -3.58
CA GLY A 181 -6.92 17.10 -5.02
C GLY A 181 -7.06 15.69 -5.58
N THR A 182 -7.06 15.59 -6.91
CA THR A 182 -6.97 14.33 -7.66
C THR A 182 -5.53 14.10 -8.10
N PRO A 183 -4.71 13.37 -7.33
CA PRO A 183 -3.30 13.30 -7.59
C PRO A 183 -3.02 12.03 -8.39
N ILE A 184 -2.74 12.20 -9.68
CA ILE A 184 -1.52 11.56 -10.22
C ILE A 184 -0.45 12.68 -10.36
N THR A 185 -0.40 13.58 -9.37
CA THR A 185 0.60 14.65 -9.25
C THR A 185 1.76 14.17 -8.40
N LEU A 186 2.39 13.08 -8.82
CA LEU A 186 3.83 13.09 -8.66
C LEU A 186 4.30 14.19 -9.61
N LEU A 187 5.08 15.14 -9.11
CA LEU A 187 5.75 16.19 -9.89
C LEU A 187 4.97 17.50 -10.20
N ASN A 188 4.09 18.02 -9.34
CA ASN A 188 3.49 19.38 -9.51
C ASN A 188 2.80 19.62 -10.88
N ARG A 189 2.23 18.57 -11.49
CA ARG A 189 1.60 18.64 -12.82
C ARG A 189 0.09 18.48 -12.69
N PRO A 190 -0.73 19.53 -12.88
CA PRO A 190 -2.18 19.38 -12.84
C PRO A 190 -2.64 18.37 -13.89
N ILE A 191 -3.59 17.51 -13.50
CA ILE A 191 -4.21 16.51 -14.37
C ILE A 191 -5.62 16.97 -14.68
N PRO A 192 -6.02 16.99 -15.97
CA PRO A 192 -7.37 17.38 -16.33
C PRO A 192 -8.38 16.38 -15.77
N LYS A 193 -9.60 16.86 -15.51
CA LYS A 193 -10.72 15.98 -15.23
C LYS A 193 -10.90 14.97 -16.35
N LEU A 194 -11.10 13.71 -16.00
CA LEU A 194 -11.29 12.66 -16.98
C LEU A 194 -12.72 12.75 -17.56
N THR A 195 -12.89 13.53 -18.62
CA THR A 195 -14.19 13.78 -19.27
C THR A 195 -14.26 13.31 -20.71
N ASP A 196 -13.10 13.09 -21.34
CA ASP A 196 -12.98 12.79 -22.78
C ASP A 196 -11.66 12.07 -23.11
N ALA A 197 -11.49 11.72 -24.39
CA ALA A 197 -10.30 11.03 -24.89
C ALA A 197 -9.00 11.88 -24.82
N THR A 198 -9.12 13.21 -24.86
CA THR A 198 -7.97 14.11 -24.72
C THR A 198 -7.46 14.09 -23.29
N ALA A 199 -8.36 14.20 -22.30
CA ALA A 199 -8.02 14.01 -20.89
C ALA A 199 -7.47 12.60 -20.63
N TRP A 200 -8.08 11.56 -21.21
CA TRP A 200 -7.58 10.19 -21.10
C TRP A 200 -6.14 10.03 -21.59
N SER A 201 -5.76 10.70 -22.68
CA SER A 201 -4.39 10.62 -23.19
C SER A 201 -3.37 11.15 -22.18
N VAL A 202 -3.73 12.20 -21.41
CA VAL A 202 -2.90 12.70 -20.31
C VAL A 202 -2.88 11.70 -19.14
N TRP A 203 -4.04 11.17 -18.75
CA TRP A 203 -4.16 10.16 -17.70
C TRP A 203 -3.33 8.91 -18.00
N LYS A 204 -3.47 8.33 -19.19
CA LYS A 204 -2.73 7.15 -19.62
C LYS A 204 -1.21 7.35 -19.48
N ASN A 205 -0.69 8.49 -19.94
CA ASN A 205 0.73 8.79 -19.80
C ASN A 205 1.18 8.91 -18.33
N ARG A 206 0.30 9.36 -17.43
CA ARG A 206 0.57 9.47 -15.99
C ARG A 206 0.49 8.14 -15.27
N LEU A 207 -0.53 7.33 -15.56
CA LEU A 207 -0.69 5.98 -15.02
C LEU A 207 0.51 5.10 -15.41
N LEU A 208 0.98 5.19 -16.65
CA LEU A 208 2.15 4.42 -17.11
C LEU A 208 3.51 4.93 -16.57
N HIS A 209 3.56 5.97 -15.74
CA HIS A 209 4.82 6.57 -15.30
C HIS A 209 5.72 5.58 -14.55
N TYR A 210 5.16 4.77 -13.66
CA TYR A 210 5.90 3.73 -12.93
C TYR A 210 5.93 2.38 -13.63
N TYR A 211 5.58 2.33 -14.90
CA TYR A 211 5.64 1.09 -15.67
C TYR A 211 7.07 0.83 -16.19
N THR A 212 8.09 1.36 -15.50
CA THR A 212 9.49 1.10 -15.78
C THR A 212 9.95 -0.20 -15.11
N PRO A 213 10.94 -0.90 -15.69
CA PRO A 213 11.51 -2.09 -15.07
C PRO A 213 12.09 -1.83 -13.66
N GLU A 214 12.68 -0.66 -13.42
CA GLU A 214 13.21 -0.32 -12.08
C GLU A 214 12.10 -0.22 -11.03
N ALA A 215 11.02 0.51 -11.32
CA ALA A 215 9.92 0.68 -10.37
C ALA A 215 9.19 -0.64 -10.10
N MET A 216 8.95 -1.46 -11.13
CA MET A 216 8.36 -2.78 -10.94
C MET A 216 9.28 -3.71 -10.15
N ARG A 217 10.60 -3.63 -10.35
CA ARG A 217 11.57 -4.42 -9.60
C ARG A 217 11.59 -4.01 -8.14
N ASP A 218 11.55 -2.73 -7.82
CA ASP A 218 11.45 -2.24 -6.44
C ASP A 218 10.21 -2.83 -5.75
N ALA A 219 9.05 -2.70 -6.40
CA ALA A 219 7.78 -3.24 -5.91
C ALA A 219 7.81 -4.76 -5.74
N ALA A 220 8.36 -5.51 -6.72
CA ALA A 220 8.46 -6.97 -6.65
C ALA A 220 9.36 -7.43 -5.49
N ASN A 221 10.49 -6.77 -5.26
CA ASN A 221 11.38 -7.09 -4.14
C ASN A 221 10.68 -6.84 -2.80
N TYR A 222 10.00 -5.70 -2.66
CA TYR A 222 9.23 -5.40 -1.46
C TYR A 222 8.14 -6.44 -1.20
N LEU A 223 7.31 -6.72 -2.20
CA LEU A 223 6.20 -7.68 -2.12
C LEU A 223 6.69 -9.08 -1.77
N TYR A 224 7.85 -9.49 -2.30
CA TYR A 224 8.47 -10.76 -1.94
C TYR A 224 8.86 -10.79 -0.47
N CYS A 225 9.53 -9.75 0.01
CA CYS A 225 9.99 -9.68 1.40
C CYS A 225 8.84 -9.69 2.41
N VAL A 226 7.76 -8.94 2.15
CA VAL A 226 6.60 -8.95 3.05
C VAL A 226 5.79 -10.25 2.93
N SER A 227 5.77 -10.90 1.76
CA SER A 227 5.06 -12.17 1.59
C SER A 227 5.62 -13.34 2.41
N LYS A 228 6.83 -13.20 2.98
CA LYS A 228 7.42 -14.19 3.89
C LYS A 228 6.70 -14.29 5.24
N PHE A 229 5.88 -13.30 5.60
CA PHE A 229 5.21 -13.24 6.91
C PHE A 229 3.84 -13.94 6.95
N TRP A 230 3.36 -14.56 5.85
CA TRP A 230 2.07 -15.27 5.79
C TRP A 230 2.05 -16.46 4.82
#